data_AF-A0A9Y2G1W5-F1
#
_entry.id   AF-A0A9Y2G1W5-F1
#
_cell.length_a   1.000
_cell.length_b   1.000
_cell.length_c   1.000
_cell.angle_alpha   90.00
_cell.angle_beta   90.00
_cell.angle_gamma   90.00
#
_symmetry.space_group_name_H-M   'P 1'
#
loop_
_entity.id
_entity.type
_entity.pdbx_description
1 polymer ?
#
loop_
_entity_poly.entity_id
_entity_poly.type
_entity_poly.pdbx_seq_one_letter_code
_entity_poly.pdbx_strand_id
1 'polypeptide(L)'
;MPERGPSELDVVALERRFTALQAAHPELDPLAALLLAALHDVAEPSLSSAQLSRHLGIEHALVRRAAAELEAAGWIATQARGGASPALGLRLLADVEA
;
A
#
# COMPACT_ATOMS: atom_id res chain seq x y z
N MET A 1 -4.11 26.92 -11.57
CA MET A 1 -4.26 25.83 -10.61
C MET A 1 -4.22 24.55 -11.43
N PRO A 2 -3.15 23.74 -11.44
CA PRO A 2 -3.18 22.51 -12.20
C PRO A 2 -4.10 21.52 -11.48
N GLU A 3 -5.04 21.01 -12.23
CA GLU A 3 -6.02 20.01 -11.82
C GLU A 3 -5.28 18.68 -11.66
N ARG A 4 -5.17 18.17 -10.41
CA ARG A 4 -4.63 16.83 -10.18
C ARG A 4 -5.61 15.83 -10.78
N GLY A 5 -5.28 15.24 -11.93
CA GLY A 5 -5.97 14.07 -12.43
C GLY A 5 -5.89 12.96 -11.37
N PRO A 6 -7.01 12.36 -10.94
CA PRO A 6 -6.98 11.29 -9.95
C PRO A 6 -6.59 9.99 -10.63
N SER A 7 -5.30 9.59 -10.68
CA SER A 7 -4.88 8.20 -10.97
C SER A 7 -3.39 7.86 -10.95
N GLU A 8 -2.46 8.80 -10.74
CA GLU A 8 -1.02 8.47 -10.71
C GLU A 8 -0.44 8.69 -9.32
N LEU A 9 0.19 7.66 -8.75
CA LEU A 9 0.96 7.77 -7.52
C LEU A 9 2.02 8.87 -7.69
N ASP A 10 2.07 9.84 -6.78
CA ASP A 10 3.13 10.84 -6.80
C ASP A 10 4.43 10.16 -6.34
N VAL A 11 5.28 9.82 -7.31
CA VAL A 11 6.54 9.09 -7.06
C VAL A 11 7.42 9.81 -6.04
N VAL A 12 7.45 11.14 -6.06
CA VAL A 12 8.27 11.94 -5.13
C VAL A 12 7.68 11.89 -3.72
N ALA A 13 6.36 11.94 -3.59
CA ALA A 13 5.69 11.78 -2.30
C ALA A 13 5.89 10.35 -1.76
N LEU A 14 5.78 9.34 -2.63
CA LEU A 14 5.97 7.93 -2.31
C LEU A 14 7.39 7.66 -1.81
N GLU A 15 8.42 8.12 -2.52
CA GLU A 15 9.82 7.94 -2.12
C GLU A 15 10.13 8.57 -0.76
N ARG A 16 9.62 9.78 -0.49
CA ARG A 16 9.80 10.44 0.81
C ARG A 16 9.13 9.66 1.92
N ARG A 17 7.90 9.20 1.70
CA ARG A 17 7.14 8.43 2.69
C ARG A 17 7.79 7.09 2.95
N PHE A 18 8.23 6.39 1.91
CA PHE A 18 9.00 5.15 2.03
C PHE A 18 10.27 5.35 2.86
N THR A 19 11.03 6.41 2.56
CA THR A 19 12.26 6.72 3.31
C THR A 19 11.98 7.00 4.79
N ALA A 20 10.92 7.76 5.09
CA ALA A 20 10.51 8.04 6.47
C ALA A 20 10.07 6.75 7.19
N LEU A 21 9.26 5.92 6.55
CA LEU A 21 8.81 4.63 7.11
C LEU A 21 9.98 3.67 7.39
N GLN A 22 10.93 3.56 6.47
CA GLN A 22 12.12 2.72 6.66
C GLN A 22 13.04 3.25 7.76
N ALA A 23 13.05 4.57 8.01
CA ALA A 23 13.82 5.16 9.09
C ALA A 23 13.12 4.98 10.46
N ALA A 24 11.79 5.11 10.51
CA ALA A 24 10.99 4.93 11.72
C ALA A 24 10.84 3.46 12.12
N HIS A 25 10.74 2.57 11.14
CA HIS A 25 10.50 1.14 11.30
C HIS A 25 11.50 0.30 10.48
N PRO A 26 12.78 0.29 10.85
CA PRO A 26 13.82 -0.49 10.14
C PRO A 26 13.57 -2.00 10.15
N GLU A 27 12.70 -2.49 11.05
CA GLU A 27 12.26 -3.88 11.11
C GLU A 27 11.22 -4.27 10.05
N LEU A 28 10.58 -3.29 9.40
CA LEU A 28 9.63 -3.58 8.33
C LEU A 28 10.36 -4.08 7.09
N ASP A 29 9.77 -5.08 6.44
CA ASP A 29 10.21 -5.50 5.13
C ASP A 29 10.07 -4.32 4.13
N PRO A 30 11.07 -4.05 3.28
CA PRO A 30 11.01 -2.93 2.35
C PRO A 30 9.79 -2.95 1.43
N LEU A 31 9.30 -4.13 1.04
CA LEU A 31 8.07 -4.22 0.25
C LEU A 31 6.85 -3.85 1.10
N ALA A 32 6.79 -4.30 2.35
CA ALA A 32 5.73 -3.92 3.28
C ALA A 32 5.69 -2.40 3.52
N ALA A 33 6.84 -1.76 3.74
CA ALA A 33 6.93 -0.31 3.87
C ALA A 33 6.48 0.42 2.59
N LEU A 34 6.85 -0.09 1.41
CA LEU A 34 6.41 0.47 0.12
C LEU A 34 4.89 0.34 -0.08
N LEU A 35 4.28 -0.79 0.31
CA LEU A 35 2.83 -0.95 0.26
C LEU A 35 2.12 0.06 1.16
N LEU A 36 2.62 0.28 2.38
CA LEU A 36 2.07 1.28 3.30
C LEU A 36 2.18 2.70 2.74
N ALA A 37 3.34 3.05 2.17
CA ALA A 37 3.55 4.34 1.53
C ALA A 37 2.56 4.57 0.38
N ALA A 38 2.34 3.55 -0.46
CA ALA A 38 1.41 3.62 -1.59
C ALA A 38 -0.06 3.69 -1.13
N LEU A 39 -0.42 3.01 -0.04
CA LEU A 39 -1.78 3.08 0.52
C LEU A 39 -2.11 4.46 1.10
N HIS A 40 -1.11 5.22 1.56
CA HIS A 40 -1.29 6.57 2.09
C HIS A 40 -1.56 7.63 1.02
N ASP A 41 -1.03 7.45 -0.19
CA ASP A 41 -1.11 8.46 -1.26
C ASP A 41 -2.45 8.39 -2.03
N VAL A 42 -3.14 7.26 -1.98
CA VAL A 42 -4.42 7.10 -2.68
C VAL A 42 -5.56 7.56 -1.78
N ALA A 43 -6.23 8.64 -2.18
CA ALA A 43 -7.43 9.17 -1.53
C ALA A 43 -8.66 8.23 -1.57
N GLU A 44 -8.51 7.01 -2.08
CA GLU A 44 -9.55 5.98 -2.14
C GLU A 44 -9.55 5.18 -0.82
N PRO A 45 -10.74 4.88 -0.26
CA PRO A 45 -10.86 4.15 1.01
C PRO A 45 -10.40 2.69 0.95
N SER A 46 -9.99 2.19 -0.22
CA SER A 46 -9.34 0.88 -0.37
C SER A 46 -8.67 0.71 -1.73
N LEU A 47 -7.40 0.30 -1.75
CA LEU A 47 -6.74 -0.23 -2.95
C LEU A 47 -6.82 -1.74 -2.97
N SER A 48 -6.97 -2.34 -4.16
CA SER A 48 -6.82 -3.78 -4.29
C SER A 48 -5.36 -4.20 -4.47
N SER A 49 -4.99 -5.40 -3.99
CA SER A 49 -3.65 -5.97 -4.21
C SER A 49 -3.28 -6.09 -5.70
N ALA A 50 -4.27 -6.28 -6.58
CA ALA A 50 -4.06 -6.26 -8.03
C ALA A 50 -3.80 -4.85 -8.59
N GLN A 51 -4.41 -3.80 -8.01
CA GLN A 51 -4.07 -2.43 -8.37
C GLN A 51 -2.65 -2.09 -7.95
N LEU A 52 -2.26 -2.36 -6.71
CA LEU A 52 -0.89 -2.10 -6.23
C LEU A 52 0.17 -2.86 -7.04
N SER A 53 -0.07 -4.14 -7.35
CA SER A 53 0.81 -4.93 -8.22
C SER A 53 1.09 -4.24 -9.56
N ARG A 54 0.04 -3.73 -10.22
CA ARG A 54 0.17 -3.02 -11.50
C ARG A 54 0.85 -1.66 -11.38
N HIS A 55 0.54 -0.90 -10.32
CA HIS A 55 1.13 0.44 -10.13
C HIS A 55 2.61 0.37 -9.78
N LEU A 56 3.00 -0.61 -8.95
CA LEU A 56 4.38 -0.77 -8.50
C LEU A 56 5.21 -1.64 -9.47
N GLY A 57 4.58 -2.32 -10.43
CA GLY A 57 5.25 -3.29 -11.29
C GLY A 57 5.78 -4.52 -10.52
N ILE A 58 5.09 -4.90 -9.44
CA ILE A 58 5.52 -5.98 -8.52
C ILE A 58 4.58 -7.17 -8.66
N GLU A 59 5.15 -8.38 -8.62
CA GLU A 59 4.40 -9.63 -8.64
C GLU A 59 3.29 -9.68 -7.59
N HIS A 60 2.09 -10.10 -8.01
CA HIS A 60 0.91 -10.11 -7.15
C HIS A 60 1.08 -11.00 -5.91
N ALA A 61 1.83 -12.11 -6.04
CA ALA A 61 2.14 -12.98 -4.92
C ALA A 61 2.96 -12.27 -3.82
N LEU A 62 3.91 -11.41 -4.21
CA LEU A 62 4.72 -10.62 -3.28
C LEU A 62 3.89 -9.54 -2.59
N VAL A 63 3.06 -8.83 -3.35
CA VAL A 63 2.13 -7.83 -2.80
C VAL A 63 1.16 -8.48 -1.78
N ARG A 64 0.66 -9.68 -2.10
CA ARG A 64 -0.23 -10.42 -1.19
C ARG A 64 0.48 -10.87 0.08
N ARG A 65 1.73 -11.33 -0.03
CA ARG A 65 2.54 -11.71 1.12
C ARG A 65 2.80 -10.51 2.03
N ALA A 66 3.27 -9.40 1.46
CA ALA A 66 3.53 -8.17 2.22
C ALA A 66 2.25 -7.64 2.89
N ALA A 67 1.11 -7.69 2.20
CA ALA A 67 -0.18 -7.34 2.78
C ALA A 67 -0.56 -8.24 3.97
N ALA A 68 -0.28 -9.55 3.90
CA ALA A 68 -0.52 -10.47 5.01
C ALA A 68 0.41 -10.19 6.21
N GLU A 69 1.67 -9.84 5.97
CA GLU A 69 2.61 -9.45 7.02
C GLU A 69 2.17 -8.14 7.70
N LEU A 70 1.75 -7.15 6.92
CA LEU A 70 1.21 -5.88 7.44
C LEU A 70 -0.09 -6.06 8.23
N GLU A 71 -0.98 -6.95 7.77
CA GLU A 71 -2.22 -7.27 8.48
C GLU A 71 -1.94 -8.00 9.79
N ALA A 72 -1.02 -8.97 9.79
CA ALA A 72 -0.60 -9.68 10.99
C ALA A 72 0.04 -8.73 12.03
N ALA A 73 0.74 -7.71 11.56
CA ALA A 73 1.31 -6.66 12.40
C ALA A 73 0.32 -5.53 12.75
N GLY A 74 -0.94 -5.59 12.28
CA GLY A 74 -2.00 -4.67 12.65
C GLY A 74 -1.98 -3.31 11.94
N TRP A 75 -1.18 -3.14 10.88
CA TRP A 75 -1.05 -1.88 10.15
C TRP A 75 -2.19 -1.66 9.15
N ILE A 76 -2.65 -2.75 8.53
CA ILE A 76 -3.73 -2.73 7.53
C ILE A 76 -4.79 -3.78 7.84
N ALA A 77 -5.98 -3.59 7.31
CA ALA A 77 -7.01 -4.61 7.20
C ALA A 77 -7.08 -5.08 5.76
N THR A 78 -7.13 -6.40 5.57
CA THR A 78 -7.49 -6.97 4.28
C THR A 78 -8.96 -7.41 4.28
N GLN A 79 -9.63 -7.21 3.15
CA GLN A 79 -10.98 -7.68 2.94
C GLN A 79 -11.07 -8.38 1.59
N ALA A 80 -11.58 -9.61 1.58
CA ALA A 80 -11.92 -10.28 0.34
C ALA A 80 -13.00 -9.45 -0.39
N ARG A 81 -12.76 -9.08 -1.66
CA ARG A 81 -13.71 -8.26 -2.42
C ARG A 81 -14.99 -8.99 -2.84
N GLY A 82 -15.08 -10.31 -2.63
CA GLY A 82 -16.22 -11.15 -3.04
C GLY A 82 -16.28 -11.36 -4.56
N GLY A 83 -16.82 -12.50 -4.98
CA GLY A 83 -16.87 -12.91 -6.40
C GLY A 83 -15.64 -13.70 -6.87
N ALA A 84 -15.45 -13.83 -8.20
CA ALA A 84 -14.38 -14.62 -8.81
C ALA A 84 -12.98 -13.96 -8.76
N SER A 85 -12.82 -12.80 -8.11
CA SER A 85 -11.56 -12.06 -8.10
C SER A 85 -10.66 -12.50 -6.95
N PRO A 86 -9.41 -12.91 -7.22
CA PRO A 86 -8.43 -13.25 -6.18
C PRO A 86 -7.83 -12.02 -5.48
N ALA A 87 -8.24 -10.80 -5.85
CA ALA A 87 -7.70 -9.57 -5.28
C ALA A 87 -8.30 -9.26 -3.90
N LEU A 88 -7.44 -8.82 -2.98
CA LEU A 88 -7.83 -8.36 -1.64
C LEU A 88 -7.96 -6.84 -1.68
N GLY A 89 -9.03 -6.30 -1.09
CA GLY A 89 -9.10 -4.90 -0.72
C GLY A 89 -8.21 -4.65 0.50
N LEU A 90 -7.43 -3.58 0.47
CA LEU A 90 -6.48 -3.19 1.50
C LEU A 90 -6.89 -1.83 2.05
N ARG A 91 -6.90 -1.69 3.37
CA ARG A 91 -7.26 -0.45 4.07
C ARG A 91 -6.29 -0.20 5.23
N LEU A 92 -5.83 1.02 5.41
CA LEU A 92 -5.02 1.41 6.58
C LEU A 92 -5.87 1.33 7.85
N LEU A 93 -5.33 0.72 8.92
CA LEU A 93 -5.95 0.65 10.25
C LEU A 93 -5.33 1.65 11.22
N ALA A 94 -4.02 1.85 11.14
CA ALA A 94 -3.29 2.81 11.94
C ALA A 94 -2.95 4.05 11.09
N ASP A 95 -3.00 5.23 11.73
CA ASP A 95 -2.28 6.39 11.21
C ASP A 95 -0.79 6.06 11.40
N VAL A 96 -0.14 5.65 10.32
CA VAL A 96 1.27 5.31 10.36
C VAL A 96 2.04 6.63 10.44
N GLU A 97 2.35 7.07 11.66
CA GLU A 97 3.28 8.17 11.88
C GLU A 97 4.66 7.73 11.37
N ALA A 98 5.08 8.34 10.25
CA ALA A 98 6.39 8.19 9.66
C ALA A 98 7.30 9.36 10.08
#